data_AF-A0A955QRV1-F1
#
_entry.id   AF-A0A955QRV1-F1
#
_cell.length_a   1.000
_cell.length_b   1.000
_cell.length_c   1.000
_cell.angle_alpha   90.00
_cell.angle_beta   90.00
_cell.angle_gamma   90.00
#
_symmetry.space_group_name_H-M   'P 1'
#
loop_
_entity.id
_entity.type
_entity.pdbx_description
1 polymer ?
#
loop_
_entity_poly.entity_id
_entity_poly.type
_entity_poly.pdbx_seq_one_letter_code
_entity_poly.pdbx_strand_id
1 'polypeptide(L)' 'MSEGKTAQERYIEDMCLARYDAKKLEKDGWEYELTFHYQDDEDLERQVYDLANEMEGITDLRNGLTESDFSEVGTERSW' A
#
# COMPACT_ATOMS: atom_id res chain seq x y z
N MET A 1 -2.39 21.72 15.04
CA MET A 1 -3.53 20.79 14.91
C MET A 1 -3.01 19.65 14.06
N SER A 2 -2.77 18.47 14.63
CA SER A 2 -2.37 17.29 13.84
C SER A 2 -3.60 16.85 13.06
N GLU A 3 -3.58 17.06 11.75
CA GLU A 3 -4.72 16.76 10.87
C GLU A 3 -5.06 15.27 10.95
N GLY A 4 -6.31 14.98 11.27
CA GLY A 4 -6.76 13.62 11.53
C GLY A 4 -6.82 12.82 10.22
N LYS A 5 -6.09 11.70 10.21
CA LYS A 5 -6.19 10.58 9.26
C LYS A 5 -7.56 10.48 8.60
N THR A 6 -7.60 10.50 7.27
CA THR A 6 -8.87 10.44 6.52
C THR A 6 -9.56 9.08 6.70
N ALA A 7 -10.88 9.03 6.53
CA ALA A 7 -11.61 7.75 6.54
C ALA A 7 -11.14 6.81 5.43
N GLN A 8 -10.64 7.37 4.32
CA GLN A 8 -10.08 6.61 3.20
C GLN A 8 -8.75 5.97 3.56
N GLU A 9 -7.83 6.71 4.18
CA GLU A 9 -6.54 6.19 4.63
C GLU A 9 -6.70 5.05 5.64
N ARG A 10 -7.63 5.18 6.60
CA ARG A 10 -7.97 4.06 7.51
C ARG A 10 -8.45 2.84 6.77
N TYR A 11 -9.32 3.04 5.79
CA TYR A 11 -9.91 1.94 5.05
C TYR A 11 -8.86 1.23 4.18
N ILE A 12 -7.95 1.96 3.54
CA ILE A 12 -6.81 1.37 2.80
C ILE A 12 -5.91 0.56 3.74
N GLU A 13 -5.56 1.12 4.91
CA GLU A 13 -4.75 0.40 5.89
C GLU A 13 -5.43 -0.90 6.34
N ASP A 14 -6.71 -0.84 6.71
CA ASP A 14 -7.45 -1.98 7.25
C ASP A 14 -7.76 -3.04 6.18
N MET A 15 -8.06 -2.63 4.93
CA MET A 15 -8.56 -3.52 3.89
C MET A 15 -7.46 -4.04 2.96
N CYS A 16 -6.43 -3.24 2.67
CA CYS A 16 -5.37 -3.57 1.73
C CYS A 16 -4.08 -3.91 2.47
N LEU A 17 -3.54 -2.96 3.22
CA LEU A 17 -2.17 -3.05 3.75
C LEU A 17 -2.04 -4.03 4.90
N ALA A 18 -3.08 -4.21 5.72
CA ALA A 18 -3.08 -5.12 6.87
C ALA A 18 -2.77 -6.59 6.49
N ARG A 19 -3.00 -6.99 5.23
CA ARG A 19 -2.68 -8.33 4.72
C ARG A 19 -1.17 -8.59 4.61
N TYR A 20 -0.36 -7.53 4.61
CA TYR A 20 1.07 -7.55 4.38
C TYR A 20 1.85 -7.05 5.60
N ASP A 21 1.32 -7.25 6.81
CA ASP A 21 1.93 -6.84 8.09
C ASP A 21 2.45 -5.38 8.08
N ALA A 22 1.66 -4.48 7.47
CA ALA A 22 2.09 -3.12 7.20
C ALA A 22 2.55 -2.36 8.44
N LYS A 23 3.71 -1.71 8.33
CA LYS A 23 4.28 -0.85 9.36
C LYS A 23 4.43 0.56 8.80
N LYS A 24 3.74 1.50 9.41
CA LYS A 24 3.85 2.91 9.05
C LYS A 24 5.21 3.44 9.49
N LEU A 25 5.98 4.02 8.57
CA LEU A 25 7.34 4.51 8.83
C LEU A 25 7.33 5.84 9.59
N GLU A 26 6.38 6.71 9.27
CA GLU A 26 6.20 7.99 9.92
C GLU A 26 4.76 8.17 10.40
N LYS A 27 4.59 8.67 11.64
CA LYS A 27 3.26 8.83 12.25
C LYS A 27 2.27 9.61 11.37
N ASP A 28 2.76 10.68 10.74
CA ASP A 28 1.98 11.59 9.91
C ASP A 28 2.33 11.48 8.41
N GLY A 29 3.17 10.51 8.02
CA GLY A 29 3.58 10.27 6.64
C GLY A 29 2.68 9.26 5.91
N TRP A 30 3.01 8.99 4.64
CA TRP A 30 2.26 8.08 3.76
C TRP A 30 3.06 6.83 3.36
N GLU A 31 4.24 6.66 3.93
CA GLU A 31 5.12 5.51 3.65
C GLU A 31 4.88 4.37 4.62
N TYR A 32 4.82 3.17 4.06
CA TYR A 32 4.62 1.92 4.79
C TYR A 32 5.68 0.91 4.33
N GLU A 33 6.24 0.18 5.29
CA GLU A 33 6.97 -1.06 5.02
C GLU A 33 5.97 -2.22 5.01
N LEU A 34 5.99 -3.02 3.95
CA LEU A 34 5.12 -4.17 3.75
C LEU A 34 5.96 -5.46 3.70
N THR A 35 5.41 -6.56 4.21
CA THR A 35 6.03 -7.89 4.16
C THR A 35 5.22 -8.79 3.24
N PHE A 36 5.82 -9.19 2.12
CA PHE A 36 5.23 -10.12 1.16
C PHE A 36 5.73 -11.54 1.41
N HIS A 37 4.84 -12.51 1.33
CA HIS A 37 5.18 -13.94 1.28
C HIS A 37 4.86 -14.44 -0.12
N TYR A 38 5.89 -14.82 -0.88
CA TYR A 38 5.78 -15.17 -2.29
C TYR A 38 6.60 -16.41 -2.64
N GLN A 39 6.19 -17.12 -3.68
CA GLN A 39 6.85 -18.36 -4.12
C GLN A 39 8.04 -18.08 -5.05
N ASP A 40 7.87 -17.11 -5.94
CA ASP A 40 8.83 -16.67 -6.93
C ASP A 40 8.55 -15.20 -7.33
N ASP A 41 9.40 -14.64 -8.18
CA ASP A 41 9.28 -13.24 -8.59
C ASP A 41 7.99 -12.92 -9.36
N GLU A 42 7.41 -13.88 -10.09
CA GLU A 42 6.14 -13.67 -10.82
C GLU A 42 4.98 -13.55 -9.83
N ASP A 43 4.96 -14.38 -8.79
CA ASP A 43 3.98 -14.27 -7.71
C ASP A 43 4.12 -12.93 -6.95
N LEU A 44 5.35 -12.48 -6.68
CA LEU A 44 5.59 -11.17 -6.07
C LEU A 44 5.06 -10.04 -6.95
N GLU A 45 5.43 -10.02 -8.23
CA GLU A 45 4.96 -9.01 -9.19
C GLU A 45 3.43 -8.95 -9.22
N ARG A 46 2.78 -10.11 -9.36
CA ARG A 46 1.31 -10.19 -9.35
C ARG A 46 0.72 -9.64 -8.05
N GLN A 47 1.28 -9.99 -6.89
CA GLN A 47 0.79 -9.50 -5.60
C GLN A 47 0.91 -7.97 -5.48
N VAL A 48 2.00 -7.37 -5.96
CA VAL A 48 2.19 -5.91 -5.96
C VAL A 48 1.17 -5.23 -6.87
N TYR A 49 0.97 -5.74 -8.10
CA TYR A 49 -0.05 -5.20 -9.01
C TYR A 49 -1.48 -5.37 -8.48
N ASP A 50 -1.80 -6.52 -7.89
CA ASP A 50 -3.11 -6.77 -7.29
C ASP A 50 -3.37 -5.77 -6.14
N LEU A 51 -2.38 -5.52 -5.28
CA LEU A 51 -2.49 -4.54 -4.19
C LEU A 51 -2.71 -3.11 -4.73
N ALA A 52 -1.95 -2.69 -5.74
CA ALA A 52 -2.11 -1.37 -6.35
C ALA A 52 -3.53 -1.16 -6.91
N ASN A 53 -4.04 -2.16 -7.66
CA ASN A 53 -5.39 -2.13 -8.23
C ASN A 53 -6.48 -2.09 -7.14
N GLU A 54 -6.31 -2.82 -6.04
CA GLU A 54 -7.26 -2.80 -4.93
C GLU A 54 -7.29 -1.44 -4.22
N MET A 55 -6.13 -0.83 -4.01
CA MET A 55 -6.02 0.52 -3.44
C MET A 55 -6.67 1.56 -4.35
N GLU A 56 -6.39 1.51 -5.66
CA GLU A 56 -7.02 2.37 -6.66
C GLU A 56 -8.55 2.23 -6.63
N GLY A 57 -9.06 1.00 -6.66
CA GLY A 57 -10.50 0.73 -6.64
C GLY A 57 -11.21 1.28 -5.40
N ILE A 58 -10.55 1.27 -4.22
CA ILE A 58 -11.08 1.90 -3.01
C ILE A 58 -11.19 3.43 -3.16
N THR A 59 -10.23 4.03 -3.87
CA THR A 59 -10.16 5.48 -4.04
C THR A 59 -11.13 5.98 -5.11
N ASP A 60 -11.31 5.23 -6.19
CA ASP A 60 -12.31 5.48 -7.22
C ASP A 60 -13.73 5.48 -6.66
N LEU A 61 -14.07 4.51 -5.81
CA LEU A 61 -15.36 4.45 -5.12
C LEU A 61 -15.65 5.67 -4.24
N ARG A 62 -14.63 6.47 -3.93
CA ARG A 62 -14.71 7.66 -3.09
C ARG A 62 -14.42 8.96 -3.86
N ASN A 63 -14.36 8.91 -5.19
CA ASN A 63 -13.95 10.01 -6.08
C ASN A 63 -12.56 10.59 -5.73
N GLY A 64 -11.68 9.74 -5.21
CA GLY A 64 -10.27 10.06 -4.95
C GLY A 64 -9.38 9.66 -6.12
N LEU A 65 -8.11 10.02 -6.01
CA LEU A 65 -7.03 9.48 -6.84
C LEU A 65 -5.99 8.88 -5.90
N THR A 66 -5.33 7.81 -6.31
CA THR A 66 -4.18 7.26 -5.59
C THR A 66 -3.09 6.91 -6.57
N GLU A 67 -1.90 7.42 -6.30
CA GLU A 67 -0.66 7.02 -6.93
C GLU A 67 0.06 6.16 -5.89
N SER A 68 0.37 4.92 -6.26
CA SER A 68 1.11 3.99 -5.40
C SER A 68 2.44 3.72 -6.06
N ASP A 69 3.53 3.90 -5.30
CA ASP A 69 4.89 3.56 -5.70
C ASP A 69 5.39 2.49 -4.74
N PHE A 70 5.94 1.41 -5.28
CA PHE A 70 6.49 0.32 -4.48
C PHE A 70 7.96 0.15 -4.79
N SER A 71 8.78 0.04 -3.75
CA SER A 71 10.20 -0.31 -3.87
C SER A 71 10.56 -1.41 -2.88
N GLU A 72 11.40 -2.34 -3.33
CA GLU A 72 11.92 -3.40 -2.46
C GLU A 72 13.09 -2.86 -1.63
N VAL A 73 13.00 -3.04 -0.31
CA VAL A 73 14.00 -2.52 0.63
C VAL A 73 15.37 -3.13 0.35
N GLY A 74 16.34 -2.26 0.07
CA GLY A 74 17.74 -2.64 -0.14
C GLY A 74 18.05 -3.15 -1.55
N THR A 75 17.13 -3.02 -2.51
CA THR A 75 17.38 -3.32 -3.93
C THR A 75 17.04 -2.11 -4.81
N GLU A 76 17.25 -2.23 -6.13
CA GLU A 76 16.83 -1.24 -7.12
C GLU A 76 15.48 -1.61 -7.78
N ARG A 77 14.81 -2.66 -7.30
CA ARG A 77 13.52 -3.08 -7.84
C ARG A 77 12.41 -2.13 -7.37
N SER A 78 11.59 -1.73 -8.32
CA SER A 78 10.41 -0.90 -8.08
C SER A 78 9.28 -1.30 -9.02
N TRP A 79 8.06 -1.03 -8.60
CA TRP A 79 6.82 -1.25 -9.33
C TRP A 79 5.95 -0.01 -9.28
#